data_AF-A0A4Q3IHK1-F1
#
_entry.id   AF-A0A4Q3IHK1-F1
#
_cell.length_a   1.000
_cell.length_b   1.000
_cell.length_c   1.000
_cell.angle_alpha   90.00
_cell.angle_beta   90.00
_cell.angle_gamma   90.00
#
_symmetry.space_group_name_H-M   'P 1'
#
loop_
_entity.id
_entity.type
_entity.pdbx_description
1 polymer ?
#
loop_
_entity_poly.entity_id
_entity_poly.type
_entity_poly.pdbx_seq_one_letter_code
_entity_poly.pdbx_strand_id
1 'polypeptide(L)' 'MSVRNLDALFRPRAIALLGASTVERSIGAVLARNLMESGFDGPILPVDPERRVIRSVLTYS' A
#
# COMPACT_ATOMS: atom_id res chain seq x y z
N MET A 1 5.91 27.20 -11.21
CA MET A 1 5.97 26.55 -9.88
C MET A 1 7.06 25.51 -9.91
N SER A 2 8.07 25.60 -9.04
CA SER A 2 9.14 24.59 -8.98
C SER A 2 8.65 23.35 -8.21
N VAL A 3 8.94 22.16 -8.72
CA VAL A 3 8.73 20.90 -8.01
C VAL A 3 9.75 20.83 -6.87
N ARG A 4 9.34 21.17 -5.64
CA ARG A 4 10.12 21.03 -4.41
C ARG A 4 9.37 20.09 -3.46
N ASN A 5 10.09 19.27 -2.68
CA ASN A 5 9.56 18.32 -1.69
C ASN A 5 8.78 17.10 -2.25
N LEU A 6 9.38 16.30 -3.13
CA LEU A 6 8.85 14.99 -3.56
C LEU A 6 9.49 13.79 -2.85
N ASP A 7 10.26 14.02 -1.79
CA ASP A 7 10.95 12.94 -1.07
C ASP A 7 9.96 11.91 -0.52
N ALA A 8 8.79 12.34 -0.05
CA ALA A 8 7.75 11.42 0.42
C ALA A 8 7.16 10.55 -0.70
N LEU A 9 7.23 10.99 -1.96
CA LEU A 9 6.72 10.23 -3.11
C LEU A 9 7.74 9.18 -3.57
N PHE A 10 9.02 9.57 -3.67
CA PHE A 10 10.06 8.70 -4.22
C PHE A 10 10.85 7.91 -3.17
N ARG A 11 10.85 8.36 -1.91
CA ARG A 11 11.55 7.73 -0.78
C ARG A 11 10.66 7.73 0.48
N PRO A 12 9.43 7.18 0.40
CA PRO A 12 8.54 7.11 1.55
C PRO A 12 9.17 6.27 2.67
N ARG A 13 8.90 6.64 3.93
CA ARG A 13 9.27 5.83 5.09
C ARG A 13 8.26 4.73 5.39
N ALA A 14 7.01 4.91 4.95
CA ALA A 14 5.90 4.00 5.11
C ALA A 14 4.86 4.30 4.02
N ILE A 15 4.05 3.31 3.63
CA ILE A 15 3.00 3.47 2.62
C ILE A 15 1.68 2.94 3.20
N ALA A 16 0.66 3.77 3.26
CA ALA A 16 -0.70 3.33 3.55
C ALA A 16 -1.43 3.01 2.23
N LEU A 17 -1.90 1.77 2.09
CA LEU A 17 -2.65 1.35 0.91
C LEU A 17 -4.15 1.40 1.20
N LEU A 18 -4.78 2.50 0.81
CA LEU A 18 -6.23 2.66 0.88
C LEU A 18 -6.90 1.86 -0.23
N GLY A 19 -7.92 1.08 0.10
CA GLY A 19 -8.60 0.23 -0.88
C GLY A 19 -7.77 -1.00 -1.27
N ALA A 20 -6.89 -1.46 -0.38
CA ALA A 20 -6.30 -2.79 -0.48
C ALA A 20 -7.42 -3.82 -0.63
N SER A 21 -7.25 -4.82 -1.49
CA SER A 21 -8.32 -5.78 -1.80
C SER A 21 -7.78 -7.18 -2.03
N THR A 22 -8.62 -8.19 -1.75
CA THR A 22 -8.39 -9.60 -2.07
C THR A 22 -9.09 -10.04 -3.36
N VAL A 23 -9.88 -9.15 -3.98
CA VAL A 23 -10.58 -9.45 -5.25
C VAL A 23 -9.54 -9.50 -6.37
N GLU A 24 -9.39 -10.68 -6.96
CA GLU A 24 -8.44 -10.93 -8.03
C GLU A 24 -8.63 -9.93 -9.19
N ARG A 25 -7.52 -9.39 -9.71
CA ARG A 25 -7.48 -8.33 -10.74
C ARG A 25 -8.09 -6.97 -10.36
N SER A 26 -8.53 -6.75 -9.13
CA SER A 26 -8.88 -5.38 -8.67
C SER A 26 -7.63 -4.51 -8.58
N ILE A 27 -7.80 -3.18 -8.72
CA ILE A 27 -6.69 -2.22 -8.57
C ILE A 27 -6.01 -2.39 -7.20
N GLY A 28 -6.80 -2.53 -6.13
CA GLY A 28 -6.29 -2.76 -4.77
C GLY A 28 -5.44 -4.03 -4.65
N ALA A 29 -5.88 -5.13 -5.26
CA ALA A 29 -5.12 -6.38 -5.26
C ALA A 29 -3.80 -6.26 -6.04
N VAL A 30 -3.82 -5.59 -7.19
CA VAL A 30 -2.62 -5.33 -8.01
C VAL A 30 -1.63 -4.43 -7.28
N LEU A 31 -2.10 -3.34 -6.67
CA LEU A 31 -1.24 -2.43 -5.90
C LEU A 31 -0.65 -3.11 -4.67
N ALA A 32 -1.46 -3.87 -3.91
CA ALA A 32 -0.96 -4.66 -2.80
C ALA A 32 0.13 -5.64 -3.29
N ARG A 33 -0.04 -6.22 -4.50
CA ARG A 33 0.94 -7.13 -5.12
C ARG A 33 2.25 -6.44 -5.34
N ASN A 34 2.20 -5.38 -6.13
CA ASN A 34 3.38 -4.63 -6.52
C ASN A 34 4.12 -4.08 -5.29
N LEU A 35 3.41 -3.53 -4.30
CA LEU A 35 4.05 -2.95 -3.12
C LEU A 35 4.77 -4.02 -2.29
N MET A 36 4.12 -5.14 -1.96
CA MET A 36 4.74 -6.18 -1.12
C MET A 36 5.84 -6.96 -1.84
N GLU A 37 5.79 -7.05 -3.17
CA GLU A 37 6.81 -7.73 -3.97
C GLU A 37 7.92 -6.79 -4.46
N SER A 38 7.79 -5.47 -4.26
CA SER A 38 8.76 -4.48 -4.76
C SER A 38 10.10 -4.45 -4.00
N GLY A 39 10.19 -5.13 -2.86
CA GLY A 39 11.35 -5.01 -1.96
C GLY A 39 11.38 -3.68 -1.20
N PHE A 40 10.23 -3.03 -1.01
CA PHE A 40 10.15 -1.84 -0.17
C PHE A 40 10.45 -2.17 1.30
N ASP A 41 11.48 -1.54 1.84
CA ASP A 41 11.97 -1.80 3.20
C ASP A 41 11.09 -1.19 4.31
N GLY A 42 10.19 -0.28 3.97
CA GLY A 42 9.28 0.35 4.92
C GLY A 42 8.00 -0.46 5.14
N PRO A 43 7.23 -0.18 6.21
CA PRO A 43 5.96 -0.83 6.43
C PRO A 43 4.93 -0.44 5.37
N ILE A 44 4.20 -1.44 4.89
CA ILE A 44 3.02 -1.29 4.04
C ILE A 44 1.79 -1.54 4.92
N LEU A 45 0.95 -0.52 5.05
CA LEU A 45 -0.19 -0.49 5.96
C LEU A 45 -1.48 -0.56 5.11
N PRO A 46 -2.03 -1.75 4.85
CA PRO A 46 -3.29 -1.86 4.13
C PRO A 46 -4.43 -1.32 4.99
N VAL A 47 -5.33 -0.55 4.39
CA VAL A 47 -6.49 0.03 5.06
C VAL A 47 -7.75 -0.43 4.35
N ASP A 48 -8.59 -1.13 5.10
CA ASP A 48 -9.87 -1.67 4.63
C ASP A 48 -10.85 -1.73 5.82
N PRO A 49 -12.04 -1.11 5.73
CA PRO A 49 -12.99 -1.08 6.84
C PRO A 49 -13.66 -2.42 7.11
N GLU A 50 -13.68 -3.35 6.15
CA GLU A 50 -14.41 -4.63 6.24
C GLU A 50 -13.47 -5.83 6.44
N ARG A 51 -12.35 -5.84 5.72
CA ARG A 51 -11.38 -6.95 5.74
C ARG A 51 -10.37 -6.72 6.84
N ARG A 52 -10.04 -7.77 7.61
CA ARG A 52 -9.01 -7.74 8.68
C ARG A 52 -7.60 -8.12 8.23
N VAL A 53 -7.49 -8.82 7.10
CA VAL A 53 -6.22 -9.35 6.59
C VAL A 53 -6.22 -9.29 5.07
N ILE A 54 -5.12 -8.80 4.50
CA ILE A 54 -4.86 -8.81 3.06
C ILE A 54 -3.46 -9.36 2.83
N ARG A 55 -3.35 -10.45 2.08
CA ARG A 55 -2.06 -11.08 1.72
C ARG A 55 -1.15 -11.33 2.93
N SER A 56 -1.74 -11.88 3.99
CA SER A 56 -1.09 -12.19 5.28
C SER A 56 -0.60 -10.97 6.08
N VAL A 57 -1.02 -9.75 5.71
CA VAL A 57 -0.76 -8.51 6.44
C VAL A 57 -2.05 -8.03 7.12
N LEU A 58 -1.94 -7.60 8.38
CA LEU A 58 -3.05 -7.00 9.12
C LEU A 58 -3.47 -5.67 8.50
N THR A 59 -4.78 -5.48 8.37
CA THR A 59 -5.35 -4.22 7.90
C THR A 59 -5.74 -3.31 9.06
N TYR A 60 -5.80 -2.02 8.75
CA TYR A 60 -6.28 -0.97 9.64
C TYR A 60 -7.65 -0.46 9.18
N SER A 61 -8.40 0.09 10.13
CA SER A 61 -9.72 0.72 9.91
C SER A 61 -9.59 2.24 9.91
#